data_AF-A0A6A3NWI9-F1
#
_entry.id   AF-A0A6A3NWI9-F1
#
_cell.length_a   1.000
_cell.length_b   1.000
_cell.length_c   1.000
_cell.angle_alpha   90.00
_cell.angle_beta   90.00
_cell.angle_gamma   90.00
#
_symmetry.space_group_name_H-M   'P 1'
#
loop_
_entity.id
_entity.type
_entity.pdbx_description
1 polymer ?
#
loop_
_entity_poly.entity_id
_entity_poly.type
_entity_poly.pdbx_seq_one_letter_code
_entity_poly.pdbx_strand_id
1 'polypeptide(L)'
;MPPSSSAARVNAAWGNDELAQLVQAWEEVVDDPKDRLVLTPGERATLHARFCALSGSTRRSLSSVTRQHHRLCTSYRLIVDTNRRTPGWFDLSAAEQHELRRVHNKKEKGMTVVSPELFSQLDRVCNGGKAPTVGVNPPVKKHKGKSHHKKSPKGVTPEPEEEEEDVDGDDIVDPLLQPKNTWTARDWTLFVDAWQEAADEFLELGNEPDEKVKLPNWLIRQKFVAMGGAPDTTVGSITAKKRCIIHSYNFICQCVAGLEALDGSDWFDLTFNERFRLQRKLVSPKSSQRVGCEIDRDTFNNIGVILEKEDILGAVTGRKRKRGHKKTRQPSVSSEASFDESFPRSPSPSSSRGDDDEMSDPEETRSITRYPQYGEEDESPVDEKVVESLLEAQNAQFEQLMHDLREERMEERKQNQAMLLEILHQRTPAEDPSQNVAYMESLVGKQQDQLMGLFAQMYKERQQEREDFHALLRQLCSRPRA
;
A
#
# COMPACT_ATOMS: atom_id res chain seq x y z
N MET A 1 46.91 -8.88 7.27
CA MET A 1 45.47 -8.80 7.58
C MET A 1 44.72 -8.47 6.30
N PRO A 2 43.71 -9.26 5.91
CA PRO A 2 42.92 -8.97 4.72
C PRO A 2 42.05 -7.73 4.97
N PRO A 3 41.85 -6.86 3.97
CA PRO A 3 41.09 -5.62 4.13
C PRO A 3 39.62 -5.95 4.43
N SER A 4 39.12 -5.41 5.54
CA SER A 4 37.72 -5.48 5.94
C SER A 4 36.86 -4.73 4.92
N SER A 5 36.23 -5.48 4.02
CA SER A 5 35.21 -4.98 3.09
C SER A 5 34.13 -4.25 3.87
N SER A 6 34.04 -2.94 3.63
CA SER A 6 33.01 -2.08 4.18
C SER A 6 31.64 -2.53 3.66
N ALA A 7 30.76 -2.92 4.59
CA ALA A 7 29.39 -3.32 4.31
C ALA A 7 28.56 -2.11 3.85
N ALA A 8 28.73 -1.71 2.59
CA ALA A 8 27.81 -0.82 1.91
C ALA A 8 26.40 -1.41 2.02
N ARG A 9 25.42 -0.61 2.42
CA ARG A 9 24.00 -1.01 2.52
C ARG A 9 23.45 -1.25 1.13
N VAL A 10 23.73 -2.42 0.57
CA VAL A 10 23.32 -2.77 -0.78
C VAL A 10 21.97 -3.47 -0.73
N ASN A 11 20.91 -2.75 -1.10
CA ASN A 11 19.86 -3.35 -1.91
C ASN A 11 20.48 -3.62 -3.29
N ALA A 12 21.44 -4.55 -3.35
CA ALA A 12 22.18 -4.86 -4.57
C ALA A 12 21.17 -5.34 -5.60
N ALA A 13 21.17 -4.71 -6.76
CA ALA A 13 20.63 -5.33 -7.96
C ALA A 13 21.21 -6.76 -8.07
N TRP A 14 20.40 -7.70 -8.54
CA TRP A 14 20.86 -9.07 -8.74
C TRP A 14 21.97 -9.07 -9.80
N GLY A 15 23.14 -9.61 -9.46
CA GLY A 15 24.25 -9.74 -10.40
C GLY A 15 24.01 -10.89 -11.38
N ASN A 16 24.68 -10.88 -12.53
CA ASN A 16 24.53 -11.95 -13.53
C ASN A 16 24.94 -13.32 -12.97
N ASP A 17 26.05 -13.39 -12.21
CA ASP A 17 26.50 -14.64 -11.58
C ASP A 17 25.47 -15.18 -10.57
N GLU A 18 24.87 -14.26 -9.80
CA GLU A 18 23.82 -14.58 -8.83
C GLU A 18 22.55 -15.10 -9.52
N LEU A 19 22.20 -14.54 -10.69
CA LEU A 19 21.09 -15.02 -11.51
C LEU A 19 21.39 -16.40 -12.12
N ALA A 20 22.61 -16.64 -12.60
CA ALA A 20 23.02 -17.93 -13.12
C ALA A 20 22.96 -19.02 -12.04
N GLN A 21 23.44 -18.72 -10.82
CA GLN A 21 23.32 -19.62 -9.67
C GLN A 21 21.86 -19.89 -9.28
N LEU A 22 20.97 -18.91 -9.41
CA LEU A 22 19.54 -19.10 -9.19
C LEU A 22 18.92 -20.02 -10.25
N VAL A 23 19.26 -19.83 -11.53
CA VAL A 23 18.78 -20.70 -12.61
C VAL A 23 19.32 -22.13 -12.47
N GLN A 24 20.57 -22.29 -12.03
CA GLN A 24 21.13 -23.59 -11.71
C GLN A 24 20.41 -24.25 -10.51
N ALA A 25 20.18 -23.52 -9.42
CA ALA A 25 19.42 -24.04 -8.29
C ALA A 25 18.00 -24.48 -8.71
N TRP A 26 17.36 -23.68 -9.58
CA TRP A 26 16.06 -23.98 -10.16
C TRP A 26 16.08 -25.28 -10.98
N GLU A 27 17.07 -25.45 -11.86
CA GLU A 27 17.25 -26.67 -12.66
C GLU A 27 17.24 -27.94 -11.82
N GLU A 28 17.83 -27.88 -10.62
CA GLU A 28 18.05 -29.04 -9.75
C GLU A 28 16.87 -29.37 -8.81
N VAL A 29 16.00 -28.40 -8.50
CA VAL A 29 15.01 -28.54 -7.41
C VAL A 29 13.55 -28.43 -7.83
N VAL A 30 13.25 -27.83 -8.98
CA VAL A 30 11.87 -27.66 -9.43
C VAL A 30 11.52 -28.74 -10.43
N ASP A 31 10.45 -29.48 -10.13
CA ASP A 31 9.93 -30.53 -11.01
C ASP A 31 9.25 -29.96 -12.26
N ASP A 32 9.15 -30.78 -13.30
CA ASP A 32 8.43 -30.42 -14.53
C ASP A 32 6.93 -30.17 -14.28
N PRO A 33 6.31 -29.17 -14.92
CA PRO A 33 6.93 -28.23 -15.84
C PRO A 33 7.74 -27.17 -15.08
N LYS A 34 8.98 -26.92 -15.52
CA LYS A 34 9.88 -26.01 -14.81
C LYS A 34 9.48 -24.54 -14.94
N ASP A 35 8.71 -24.15 -15.96
CA ASP A 35 8.31 -22.78 -16.23
C ASP A 35 7.13 -22.25 -15.36
N ARG A 36 6.75 -22.97 -14.30
CA ARG A 36 5.63 -22.59 -13.40
C ARG A 36 5.90 -21.27 -12.67
N LEU A 37 4.98 -20.31 -12.81
CA LEU A 37 5.08 -19.00 -12.13
C LEU A 37 4.98 -19.08 -10.60
N VAL A 38 4.30 -20.11 -10.08
CA VAL A 38 4.02 -20.28 -8.65
C VAL A 38 4.60 -21.61 -8.19
N LEU A 39 5.54 -21.51 -7.25
CA LEU A 39 6.13 -22.65 -6.55
C LEU A 39 5.37 -22.93 -5.25
N THR A 40 5.25 -24.20 -4.89
CA THR A 40 4.73 -24.63 -3.59
C THR A 40 5.62 -24.11 -2.45
N PRO A 41 5.12 -24.01 -1.20
CA PRO A 41 5.96 -23.63 -0.05
C PRO A 41 7.23 -24.49 0.11
N GLY A 42 7.13 -25.81 -0.14
CA GLY A 42 8.27 -26.73 -0.07
C GLY A 42 9.30 -26.49 -1.18
N GLU A 43 8.87 -26.33 -2.43
CA GLU A 43 9.76 -25.99 -3.55
C GLU A 43 10.46 -24.65 -3.32
N ARG A 44 9.77 -23.64 -2.77
CA ARG A 44 10.38 -22.34 -2.45
C ARG A 44 11.49 -22.46 -1.41
N ALA A 45 11.26 -23.21 -0.34
CA ALA A 45 12.26 -23.45 0.71
C ALA A 45 13.47 -24.20 0.16
N THR A 46 13.23 -25.24 -0.66
CA THR A 46 14.28 -26.06 -1.28
C THR A 46 15.11 -25.25 -2.29
N LEU A 47 14.45 -24.44 -3.12
CA LEU A 47 15.10 -23.52 -4.05
C LEU A 47 15.99 -22.50 -3.35
N HIS A 48 15.50 -21.90 -2.27
CA HIS A 48 16.29 -20.96 -1.47
C HIS A 48 17.49 -21.62 -0.81
N ALA A 49 17.30 -22.79 -0.19
CA ALA A 49 18.39 -23.54 0.42
C ALA A 49 19.46 -23.91 -0.61
N ARG A 50 19.05 -24.37 -1.79
CA ARG A 50 19.99 -24.73 -2.86
C ARG A 50 20.71 -23.52 -3.44
N PHE A 51 20.01 -22.41 -3.65
CA PHE A 51 20.62 -21.15 -4.06
C PHE A 51 21.66 -20.66 -3.04
N CYS A 52 21.38 -20.72 -1.73
CA CYS A 52 22.34 -20.35 -0.69
C CYS A 52 23.58 -21.26 -0.70
N ALA A 53 23.40 -22.55 -0.98
CA ALA A 53 24.51 -23.49 -1.11
C ALA A 53 25.41 -23.18 -2.32
N LEU A 54 24.83 -22.87 -3.49
CA LEU A 54 25.57 -22.53 -4.71
C LEU A 54 26.26 -21.16 -4.64
N SER A 55 25.58 -20.16 -4.06
CA SER A 55 26.11 -18.79 -3.95
C SER A 55 27.12 -18.61 -2.81
N GLY A 56 27.21 -19.59 -1.89
CA GLY A 56 28.00 -19.47 -0.66
C GLY A 56 27.54 -18.32 0.24
N SER A 57 26.30 -17.84 0.08
CA SER A 57 25.80 -16.63 0.73
C SER A 57 24.35 -16.75 1.17
N THR A 58 24.06 -16.27 2.38
CA THR A 58 22.70 -16.14 2.92
C THR A 58 22.15 -14.72 2.77
N ARG A 59 22.78 -13.88 1.93
CA ARG A 59 22.42 -12.46 1.76
C ARG A 59 21.01 -12.24 1.22
N ARG A 60 20.48 -13.18 0.44
CA ARG A 60 19.11 -13.09 -0.10
C ARG A 60 18.15 -13.89 0.78
N SER A 61 17.06 -13.24 1.16
CA SER A 61 15.96 -13.90 1.85
C SER A 61 15.18 -14.82 0.91
N LEU A 62 14.50 -15.82 1.48
CA LEU A 62 13.56 -16.72 0.79
C LEU A 62 12.59 -15.94 -0.12
N SER A 63 11.99 -14.87 0.40
CA SER A 63 11.06 -14.02 -0.34
C SER A 63 11.73 -13.27 -1.50
N SER A 64 13.00 -12.89 -1.37
CA SER A 64 13.77 -12.27 -2.45
C SER A 64 14.03 -13.26 -3.57
N VAL A 65 14.48 -14.48 -3.24
CA VAL A 65 14.73 -15.56 -4.20
C VAL A 65 13.45 -15.97 -4.94
N THR A 66 12.35 -16.18 -4.19
CA THR A 66 11.04 -16.53 -4.75
C THR A 66 10.55 -15.46 -5.73
N ARG A 67 10.63 -14.18 -5.35
CA ARG A 67 10.24 -13.08 -6.24
C ARG A 67 11.12 -13.07 -7.48
N GLN A 68 12.42 -13.26 -7.34
CA GLN A 68 13.33 -13.23 -8.48
C GLN A 68 13.09 -14.39 -9.45
N HIS A 69 12.83 -15.59 -8.95
CA HIS A 69 12.39 -16.74 -9.75
C HIS A 69 11.15 -16.38 -10.59
N HIS A 70 10.12 -15.83 -9.95
CA HIS A 70 8.90 -15.41 -10.65
C HIS A 70 9.19 -14.40 -11.77
N ARG A 71 10.04 -13.38 -11.50
CA ARG A 71 10.45 -12.40 -12.52
C ARG A 71 11.22 -13.04 -13.68
N LEU A 72 12.06 -14.04 -13.43
CA LEU A 72 12.77 -14.77 -14.47
C LEU A 72 11.82 -15.61 -15.33
N CYS A 73 10.85 -16.30 -14.73
CA CYS A 73 9.79 -17.02 -15.46
C CYS A 73 8.99 -16.09 -16.39
N THR A 74 8.53 -14.95 -15.85
CA THR A 74 7.81 -13.94 -16.66
C THR A 74 8.69 -13.39 -17.79
N SER A 75 9.95 -13.05 -17.50
CA SER A 75 10.88 -12.59 -18.54
C SER A 75 11.11 -13.66 -19.61
N TYR A 76 11.32 -14.92 -19.23
CA TYR A 76 11.53 -16.04 -20.15
C TYR A 76 10.33 -16.22 -21.09
N ARG A 77 9.10 -16.24 -20.57
CA ARG A 77 7.89 -16.38 -21.38
C ARG A 77 7.75 -15.27 -22.41
N LEU A 78 7.97 -14.02 -22.02
CA LEU A 78 7.93 -12.90 -22.97
C LEU A 78 8.99 -13.05 -24.07
N ILE A 79 10.22 -13.45 -23.71
CA ILE A 79 11.30 -13.62 -24.68
C ILE A 79 10.96 -14.76 -25.65
N VAL A 80 10.47 -15.90 -25.17
CA VAL A 80 10.03 -17.03 -26.02
C VAL A 80 8.91 -16.60 -26.96
N ASP A 81 7.90 -15.89 -26.46
CA ASP A 81 6.78 -15.40 -27.29
C ASP A 81 7.23 -14.39 -28.34
N THR A 82 8.21 -13.54 -28.01
CA THR A 82 8.79 -12.58 -28.94
C THR A 82 9.66 -13.26 -29.98
N ASN A 83 10.47 -14.26 -29.58
CA ASN A 83 11.33 -15.03 -30.48
C ASN A 83 10.55 -15.88 -31.50
N ARG A 84 9.24 -16.07 -31.33
CA ARG A 84 8.37 -16.65 -32.35
C ARG A 84 8.11 -15.70 -33.53
N ARG A 85 8.51 -14.43 -33.43
CA ARG A 85 8.37 -13.38 -34.45
C ARG A 85 9.75 -12.97 -34.95
N THR A 86 9.80 -12.38 -36.16
CA THR A 86 11.02 -11.80 -36.74
C THR A 86 10.89 -10.27 -36.74
N PRO A 87 11.83 -9.51 -36.17
CA PRO A 87 13.09 -9.92 -35.52
C PRO A 87 12.89 -10.57 -34.13
N GLY A 88 13.84 -11.43 -33.72
CA GLY A 88 13.81 -12.06 -32.39
C GLY A 88 14.13 -11.06 -31.27
N TRP A 89 13.87 -11.43 -30.01
CA TRP A 89 14.05 -10.56 -28.84
C TRP A 89 15.44 -9.93 -28.75
N PHE A 90 16.48 -10.72 -29.01
CA PHE A 90 17.88 -10.26 -28.92
C PHE A 90 18.34 -9.45 -30.13
N ASP A 91 17.57 -9.47 -31.23
CA ASP A 91 17.82 -8.66 -32.43
C ASP A 91 17.12 -7.29 -32.35
N LEU A 92 16.16 -7.13 -31.43
CA LEU A 92 15.49 -5.85 -31.17
C LEU A 92 16.44 -4.84 -30.56
N SER A 93 16.25 -3.56 -30.91
CA SER A 93 16.95 -2.46 -30.27
C SER A 93 16.61 -2.36 -28.78
N ALA A 94 17.49 -1.77 -27.98
CA ALA A 94 17.27 -1.58 -26.55
C ALA A 94 15.98 -0.79 -26.23
N ALA A 95 15.59 0.13 -27.13
CA ALA A 95 14.36 0.92 -27.03
C ALA A 95 13.11 0.05 -27.23
N GLU A 96 13.10 -0.82 -28.24
CA GLU A 96 11.99 -1.77 -28.50
C GLU A 96 11.86 -2.80 -27.39
N GLN A 97 12.98 -3.36 -26.92
CA GLN A 97 12.98 -4.26 -25.76
C GLN A 97 12.43 -3.55 -24.51
N HIS A 98 12.77 -2.27 -24.30
CA HIS A 98 12.20 -1.48 -23.20
C HIS A 98 10.70 -1.26 -23.37
N GLU A 99 10.22 -0.96 -24.58
CA GLU A 99 8.81 -0.74 -24.85
C GLU A 99 7.97 -2.02 -24.66
N LEU A 100 8.45 -3.17 -25.16
CA LEU A 100 7.80 -4.47 -24.92
C LEU A 100 7.74 -4.78 -23.42
N ARG A 101 8.83 -4.55 -22.68
CA ARG A 101 8.83 -4.66 -21.22
C ARG A 101 7.81 -3.73 -20.58
N ARG A 102 7.67 -2.49 -21.06
CA ARG A 102 6.73 -1.51 -20.50
C ARG A 102 5.28 -1.93 -20.72
N VAL A 103 4.95 -2.41 -21.91
CA VAL A 103 3.61 -2.92 -22.25
C VAL A 103 3.29 -4.17 -21.42
N HIS A 104 4.23 -5.10 -21.31
CA HIS A 104 4.06 -6.33 -20.53
C HIS A 104 3.96 -6.05 -19.01
N ASN A 105 4.77 -5.12 -18.48
CA ASN A 105 4.77 -4.77 -17.06
C ASN A 105 3.45 -4.16 -16.57
N LYS A 106 2.60 -3.64 -17.48
CA LYS A 106 1.25 -3.20 -17.12
C LYS A 106 0.38 -4.37 -16.67
N LYS A 107 0.61 -5.56 -17.22
CA LYS A 107 -0.13 -6.79 -16.91
C LYS A 107 0.55 -7.60 -15.79
N GLU A 108 1.88 -7.78 -15.88
CA GLU A 108 2.66 -8.56 -14.91
C GLU A 108 3.83 -7.75 -14.34
N LYS A 109 3.82 -7.46 -13.03
CA LYS A 109 4.82 -6.59 -12.42
C LYS A 109 6.16 -7.30 -12.20
N GLY A 110 7.21 -6.73 -12.77
CA GLY A 110 8.60 -7.03 -12.41
C GLY A 110 9.23 -7.97 -13.42
N MET A 111 9.91 -7.40 -14.40
CA MET A 111 10.81 -8.13 -15.28
C MET A 111 12.26 -7.93 -14.88
N THR A 112 13.06 -8.97 -15.11
CA THR A 112 14.51 -8.92 -15.00
C THR A 112 15.12 -8.81 -16.39
N VAL A 113 16.22 -8.07 -16.52
CA VAL A 113 17.02 -8.07 -17.75
C VAL A 113 17.70 -9.42 -17.89
N VAL A 114 17.46 -10.11 -19.00
CA VAL A 114 18.02 -11.44 -19.28
C VAL A 114 19.02 -11.31 -20.41
N SER A 115 20.27 -11.70 -20.17
CA SER A 115 21.30 -11.76 -21.23
C SER A 115 21.08 -12.99 -22.13
N PRO A 116 21.66 -13.03 -23.35
CA PRO A 116 21.57 -14.20 -24.23
C PRO A 116 22.04 -15.50 -23.58
N GLU A 117 23.10 -15.44 -22.76
CA GLU A 117 23.66 -16.59 -22.05
C GLU A 117 22.70 -17.09 -20.97
N LEU A 118 22.13 -16.18 -20.18
CA LEU A 118 21.14 -16.53 -19.16
C LEU A 118 19.87 -17.09 -19.78
N PHE A 119 19.44 -16.55 -20.93
CA PHE A 119 18.30 -17.09 -21.68
C PHE A 119 18.56 -18.50 -22.18
N SER A 120 19.76 -18.77 -22.69
CA SER A 120 20.14 -20.12 -23.13
C SER A 120 20.09 -21.14 -21.98
N GLN A 121 20.45 -20.73 -20.77
CA GLN A 121 20.30 -21.56 -19.56
C GLN A 121 18.82 -21.75 -19.20
N LEU A 122 18.03 -20.68 -19.18
CA LEU A 122 16.58 -20.75 -18.91
C LEU A 122 15.85 -21.63 -19.92
N ASP A 123 16.17 -21.53 -21.21
CA ASP A 123 15.59 -22.35 -22.27
C ASP A 123 15.94 -23.83 -22.07
N ARG A 124 17.19 -24.15 -21.73
CA ARG A 124 17.59 -25.53 -21.36
C ARG A 124 16.74 -26.07 -20.20
N VAL A 125 16.54 -25.28 -19.15
CA VAL A 125 15.77 -25.66 -17.97
C VAL A 125 14.30 -25.85 -18.33
N CYS A 126 13.67 -24.88 -18.98
CA CYS A 126 12.23 -24.86 -19.23
C CYS A 126 11.79 -25.78 -20.38
N ASN A 127 12.60 -25.97 -21.42
CA ASN A 127 12.31 -26.89 -22.54
C ASN A 127 12.88 -28.31 -22.32
N GLY A 128 13.43 -28.60 -21.14
CA GLY A 128 13.92 -29.93 -20.77
C GLY A 128 15.10 -30.41 -21.63
N GLY A 129 15.96 -29.49 -22.06
CA GLY A 129 17.14 -29.80 -22.89
C GLY A 129 16.83 -30.41 -24.25
N LYS A 130 15.56 -30.43 -24.68
CA LYS A 130 15.20 -30.78 -26.06
C LYS A 130 15.78 -29.67 -26.92
N ALA A 131 16.91 -29.97 -27.57
CA ALA A 131 17.57 -29.05 -28.47
C ALA A 131 16.50 -28.39 -29.36
N PRO A 132 16.50 -27.06 -29.49
CA PRO A 132 15.50 -26.37 -30.30
C PRO A 132 15.56 -27.03 -31.67
N THR A 133 14.50 -27.78 -32.01
CA THR A 133 14.37 -28.39 -33.32
C THR A 133 14.26 -27.22 -34.28
N VAL A 134 15.41 -26.78 -34.79
CA VAL A 134 15.51 -25.74 -35.81
C VAL A 134 14.58 -26.19 -36.92
N GLY A 135 13.45 -25.49 -37.02
CA GLY A 135 12.38 -25.83 -37.93
C GLY A 135 12.88 -25.73 -39.35
N VAL A 136 13.32 -26.85 -39.91
CA VAL A 136 12.98 -27.17 -41.29
C VAL A 136 11.46 -27.14 -41.32
N ASN A 137 10.90 -26.05 -41.86
CA ASN A 137 9.45 -25.88 -42.04
C ASN A 137 8.85 -27.19 -42.55
N PRO A 138 7.95 -27.88 -41.81
CA PRO A 138 7.27 -29.03 -42.36
C PRO A 138 6.45 -28.56 -43.57
N PRO A 139 6.54 -29.22 -44.74
CA PRO A 139 5.82 -28.81 -45.92
C PRO A 139 4.32 -28.85 -45.62
N VAL A 140 3.68 -27.70 -45.82
CA VAL A 140 2.22 -27.50 -45.73
C VAL A 140 1.54 -28.60 -46.55
N LYS A 141 1.02 -29.63 -45.88
CA LYS A 141 0.19 -30.65 -46.51
C LYS A 141 -1.14 -29.98 -46.87
N LYS A 142 -1.28 -29.63 -48.16
CA LYS A 142 -2.54 -29.27 -48.81
C LYS A 142 -3.58 -30.35 -48.50
N HIS A 143 -4.56 -30.04 -47.65
CA HIS A 143 -5.75 -30.85 -47.51
C HIS A 143 -6.58 -30.73 -48.80
N LYS A 144 -6.52 -31.78 -49.63
CA LYS A 144 -7.45 -32.02 -50.73
C LYS A 144 -8.87 -32.17 -50.17
N GLY A 145 -9.80 -31.49 -50.82
CA GLY A 145 -11.20 -31.39 -50.42
C GLY A 145 -12.00 -32.69 -50.47
N LYS A 146 -13.20 -32.61 -49.88
CA LYS A 146 -14.33 -33.47 -50.19
C LYS A 146 -15.55 -32.59 -50.49
N SER A 147 -15.84 -32.56 -51.79
CA SER A 147 -17.10 -32.19 -52.43
C SER A 147 -18.22 -33.15 -51.99
N HIS A 148 -19.42 -32.63 -51.70
CA HIS A 148 -20.69 -33.31 -52.02
C HIS A 148 -21.83 -32.30 -52.27
N HIS A 149 -22.37 -32.40 -53.48
CA HIS A 149 -23.73 -32.14 -54.01
C HIS A 149 -24.61 -31.02 -53.44
N LYS A 150 -24.99 -29.99 -54.22
CA LYS A 150 -25.89 -29.97 -55.42
C LYS A 150 -27.39 -30.04 -55.04
N LYS A 151 -28.06 -28.88 -55.06
CA LYS A 151 -29.42 -28.69 -55.61
C LYS A 151 -29.63 -27.21 -56.00
N SER A 152 -30.11 -27.03 -57.23
CA SER A 152 -30.32 -25.79 -57.99
C SER A 152 -31.83 -25.38 -57.93
N PRO A 153 -32.37 -24.50 -58.80
CA PRO A 153 -32.21 -23.05 -58.91
C PRO A 153 -33.56 -22.29 -59.02
N LYS A 154 -33.60 -20.97 -58.78
CA LYS A 154 -34.56 -19.95 -59.29
C LYS A 154 -34.33 -18.66 -58.46
N GLY A 155 -34.32 -17.44 -58.98
CA GLY A 155 -34.56 -16.91 -60.31
C GLY A 155 -34.06 -15.46 -60.35
N VAL A 156 -33.90 -14.95 -61.57
CA VAL A 156 -33.35 -13.65 -61.97
C VAL A 156 -34.39 -12.54 -61.84
N THR A 157 -34.05 -11.41 -61.20
CA THR A 157 -34.39 -10.02 -61.61
C THR A 157 -33.64 -8.98 -60.74
N PRO A 158 -33.55 -7.69 -61.16
CA PRO A 158 -32.28 -6.96 -61.28
C PRO A 158 -32.01 -5.94 -60.16
N GLU A 159 -30.80 -5.37 -60.21
CA GLU A 159 -30.32 -4.18 -59.49
C GLU A 159 -31.41 -3.15 -59.16
N PRO A 160 -31.27 -2.52 -57.99
CA PRO A 160 -30.89 -1.12 -58.04
C PRO A 160 -29.67 -0.77 -57.18
N GLU A 161 -29.06 0.30 -57.65
CA GLU A 161 -28.03 1.16 -57.09
C GLU A 161 -28.19 1.47 -55.59
N GLU A 162 -27.02 1.68 -54.96
CA GLU A 162 -26.76 2.58 -53.82
C GLU A 162 -27.46 2.30 -52.47
N GLU A 163 -26.68 1.81 -51.51
CA GLU A 163 -26.57 2.40 -50.17
C GLU A 163 -25.37 1.77 -49.43
N GLU A 164 -24.38 2.60 -49.10
CA GLU A 164 -23.28 2.27 -48.20
C GLU A 164 -23.85 2.15 -46.77
N GLU A 165 -24.20 0.94 -46.33
CA GLU A 165 -24.42 0.67 -44.91
C GLU A 165 -23.06 0.48 -44.22
N ASP A 166 -22.64 1.53 -43.50
CA ASP A 166 -21.69 1.47 -42.41
C ASP A 166 -22.14 0.40 -41.40
N VAL A 167 -21.59 -0.81 -41.53
CA VAL A 167 -21.72 -1.86 -40.53
C VAL A 167 -20.84 -1.46 -39.35
N ASP A 168 -21.44 -0.71 -38.42
CA ASP A 168 -21.00 -0.60 -37.03
C ASP A 168 -20.86 -2.02 -36.47
N GLY A 169 -19.64 -2.53 -36.56
CA GLY A 169 -19.19 -3.71 -35.84
C GLY A 169 -19.15 -3.37 -34.36
N ASP A 170 -20.32 -3.41 -33.72
CA ASP A 170 -20.48 -3.55 -32.28
C ASP A 170 -19.79 -4.87 -31.88
N ASP A 171 -18.48 -4.78 -31.66
CA ASP A 171 -17.76 -5.71 -30.80
C ASP A 171 -18.48 -5.66 -29.45
N ILE A 172 -19.34 -6.67 -29.22
CA ILE A 172 -19.93 -6.99 -27.93
C ILE A 172 -18.77 -7.40 -27.01
N VAL A 173 -18.04 -6.40 -26.53
CA VAL A 173 -17.10 -6.52 -25.42
C VAL A 173 -17.97 -6.76 -24.20
N ASP A 174 -17.99 -8.02 -23.75
CA ASP A 174 -18.69 -8.48 -22.55
C ASP A 174 -18.69 -7.38 -21.46
N PRO A 175 -19.85 -6.72 -21.23
CA PRO A 175 -19.97 -5.61 -20.29
C PRO A 175 -19.55 -5.98 -18.86
N LEU A 176 -19.39 -7.28 -18.56
CA LEU A 176 -18.95 -7.80 -17.27
C LEU A 176 -17.43 -7.71 -17.04
N LEU A 177 -16.63 -7.39 -18.07
CA LEU A 177 -15.17 -7.26 -17.98
C LEU A 177 -14.67 -5.81 -17.89
N GLN A 178 -15.56 -4.81 -17.76
CA GLN A 178 -15.09 -3.48 -17.36
C GLN A 178 -14.47 -3.56 -15.95
N PRO A 179 -13.24 -3.03 -15.75
CA PRO A 179 -12.57 -3.12 -14.46
C PRO A 179 -13.44 -2.44 -13.39
N LYS A 180 -14.08 -3.28 -12.55
CA LYS A 180 -15.09 -2.95 -11.52
C LYS A 180 -14.66 -1.91 -10.47
N ASN A 181 -13.46 -1.31 -10.57
CA ASN A 181 -12.88 -0.46 -9.54
C ASN A 181 -12.51 0.95 -10.03
N THR A 182 -13.04 1.40 -11.16
CA THR A 182 -12.78 2.77 -11.64
C THR A 182 -13.73 3.75 -10.94
N TRP A 183 -13.19 4.56 -10.04
CA TRP A 183 -13.96 5.61 -9.36
C TRP A 183 -14.35 6.69 -10.35
N THR A 184 -15.66 6.92 -10.48
CA THR A 184 -16.25 7.97 -11.30
C THR A 184 -16.13 9.34 -10.62
N ALA A 185 -16.37 10.43 -11.34
CA ALA A 185 -16.43 11.77 -10.74
C ALA A 185 -17.47 11.83 -9.60
N ARG A 186 -18.62 11.19 -9.80
CA ARG A 186 -19.67 11.07 -8.78
C ARG A 186 -19.17 10.36 -7.52
N ASP A 187 -18.38 9.29 -7.66
CA ASP A 187 -17.83 8.58 -6.49
C ASP A 187 -16.87 9.46 -5.69
N TRP A 188 -16.12 10.35 -6.35
CA TRP A 188 -15.23 11.28 -5.67
C TRP A 188 -16.01 12.35 -4.90
N THR A 189 -17.07 12.91 -5.47
CA THR A 189 -17.97 13.85 -4.78
C THR A 189 -18.61 13.19 -3.56
N LEU A 190 -19.24 12.02 -3.74
CA LEU A 190 -19.85 11.25 -2.65
C LEU A 190 -18.84 10.92 -1.53
N PHE A 191 -17.59 10.65 -1.89
CA PHE A 191 -16.55 10.39 -0.91
C PHE A 191 -16.16 11.62 -0.09
N VAL A 192 -16.06 12.79 -0.71
CA VAL A 192 -15.75 14.04 -0.01
C VAL A 192 -16.92 14.41 0.92
N ASP A 193 -18.16 14.27 0.45
CA ASP A 193 -19.36 14.50 1.26
C ASP A 193 -19.43 13.53 2.45
N ALA A 194 -19.19 12.24 2.20
CA ALA A 194 -19.12 11.22 3.26
C ALA A 194 -18.01 11.47 4.27
N TRP A 195 -16.88 12.01 3.83
CA TRP A 195 -15.78 12.38 4.70
C TRP A 195 -16.15 13.61 5.56
N GLN A 196 -16.82 14.60 4.98
CA GLN A 196 -17.37 15.74 5.69
C GLN A 196 -18.37 15.30 6.78
N GLU A 197 -19.38 14.50 6.43
CA GLU A 197 -20.38 14.02 7.39
C GLU A 197 -19.76 13.17 8.50
N ALA A 198 -18.76 12.33 8.16
CA ALA A 198 -18.02 11.55 9.16
C ALA A 198 -17.23 12.45 10.11
N ALA A 199 -16.61 13.53 9.62
CA ALA A 199 -15.88 14.48 10.47
C ALA A 199 -16.85 15.25 11.39
N ASP A 200 -18.02 15.63 10.89
CA ASP A 200 -19.05 16.35 11.65
C ASP A 200 -19.67 15.49 12.75
N GLU A 201 -20.12 14.27 12.42
CA GLU A 201 -20.63 13.33 13.42
C GLU A 201 -19.58 13.02 14.50
N PHE A 202 -18.31 12.90 14.10
CA PHE A 202 -17.23 12.61 15.03
C PHE A 202 -16.92 13.78 15.98
N LEU A 203 -17.13 15.03 15.54
CA LEU A 203 -17.07 16.22 16.39
C LEU A 203 -18.30 16.33 17.31
N GLU A 204 -19.49 16.02 16.80
CA GLU A 204 -20.75 16.07 17.57
C GLU A 204 -20.83 15.03 18.68
N LEU A 205 -20.21 13.86 18.50
CA LEU A 205 -20.16 12.79 19.50
C LEU A 205 -19.41 13.19 20.79
N GLY A 206 -18.88 14.42 20.87
CA GLY A 206 -18.41 14.99 22.12
C GLY A 206 -17.18 14.27 22.63
N ASN A 207 -16.32 13.79 21.74
CA ASN A 207 -14.98 13.37 22.14
C ASN A 207 -14.36 14.55 22.88
N GLU A 208 -14.13 14.36 24.19
CA GLU A 208 -13.46 15.33 25.05
C GLU A 208 -12.25 15.85 24.28
N PRO A 209 -12.05 17.18 24.16
CA PRO A 209 -10.98 17.74 23.34
C PRO A 209 -9.62 17.14 23.69
N ASP A 210 -9.43 16.66 24.92
CA ASP A 210 -8.20 16.04 25.39
C ASP A 210 -7.93 14.61 24.87
N GLU A 211 -8.94 13.90 24.35
CA GLU A 211 -8.77 12.55 23.82
C GLU A 211 -8.39 12.57 22.34
N LYS A 212 -7.16 12.11 22.06
CA LYS A 212 -6.52 12.18 20.75
C LYS A 212 -7.07 11.11 19.81
N VAL A 213 -8.27 11.32 19.29
CA VAL A 213 -8.88 10.34 18.40
C VAL A 213 -8.86 10.85 16.96
N LYS A 214 -8.06 10.16 16.14
CA LYS A 214 -8.04 10.38 14.69
C LYS A 214 -9.34 9.87 14.08
N LEU A 215 -9.94 10.65 13.18
CA LEU A 215 -11.13 10.24 12.43
C LEU A 215 -10.95 8.84 11.82
N PRO A 216 -11.72 7.84 12.25
CA PRO A 216 -11.55 6.48 11.78
C PRO A 216 -12.01 6.32 10.32
N ASN A 217 -11.17 5.73 9.47
CA ASN A 217 -11.50 5.54 8.05
C ASN A 217 -12.69 4.59 7.81
N TRP A 218 -13.06 3.76 8.80
CA TRP A 218 -14.25 2.93 8.70
C TRP A 218 -15.55 3.74 8.78
N LEU A 219 -15.54 4.88 9.49
CA LEU A 219 -16.69 5.79 9.58
C LEU A 219 -16.93 6.50 8.25
N ILE A 220 -15.85 7.01 7.64
CA ILE A 220 -15.90 7.57 6.26
C ILE A 220 -16.47 6.55 5.28
N ARG A 221 -16.03 5.28 5.37
CA ARG A 221 -16.56 4.18 4.55
C ARG A 221 -18.07 3.99 4.79
N GLN A 222 -18.49 3.97 6.05
CA GLN A 222 -19.89 3.76 6.41
C GLN A 222 -20.77 4.85 5.81
N LYS A 223 -20.37 6.13 5.94
CA LYS A 223 -21.06 7.26 5.32
C LYS A 223 -21.09 7.16 3.80
N PHE A 224 -19.95 6.81 3.19
CA PHE A 224 -19.86 6.65 1.74
C PHE A 224 -20.86 5.61 1.21
N VAL A 225 -20.96 4.46 1.87
CA VAL A 225 -21.95 3.42 1.48
C VAL A 225 -23.38 3.89 1.75
N ALA A 226 -23.62 4.61 2.87
CA ALA A 226 -24.95 5.14 3.19
C ALA A 226 -25.45 6.17 2.16
N MET A 227 -24.55 6.95 1.56
CA MET A 227 -24.86 7.91 0.48
C MET A 227 -24.99 7.26 -0.91
N GLY A 228 -24.92 5.93 -1.00
CA GLY A 228 -25.04 5.19 -2.26
C GLY A 228 -23.73 4.88 -2.97
N GLY A 229 -22.58 5.05 -2.29
CA GLY A 229 -21.29 4.56 -2.77
C GLY A 229 -21.22 3.04 -2.85
N ALA A 230 -20.29 2.52 -3.66
CA ALA A 230 -20.21 1.09 -3.94
C ALA A 230 -19.93 0.26 -2.66
N PRO A 231 -20.76 -0.76 -2.34
CA PRO A 231 -20.72 -1.48 -1.06
C PRO A 231 -19.48 -2.36 -0.89
N ASP A 232 -18.83 -2.74 -1.99
CA ASP A 232 -17.58 -3.50 -2.05
C ASP A 232 -16.33 -2.64 -1.80
N THR A 233 -16.49 -1.31 -1.71
CA THR A 233 -15.41 -0.40 -1.35
C THR A 233 -14.83 -0.78 0.01
N THR A 234 -13.54 -1.05 0.10
CA THR A 234 -12.89 -1.45 1.36
C THR A 234 -12.38 -0.23 2.16
N VAL A 235 -12.18 -0.38 3.47
CA VAL A 235 -11.53 0.66 4.30
C VAL A 235 -10.12 1.00 3.78
N GLY A 236 -9.41 0.01 3.23
CA GLY A 236 -8.12 0.22 2.56
C GLY A 236 -8.22 1.13 1.34
N SER A 237 -9.28 0.96 0.53
CA SER A 237 -9.59 1.84 -0.60
C SER A 237 -9.85 3.28 -0.14
N ILE A 238 -10.75 3.48 0.84
CA ILE A 238 -11.03 4.77 1.47
C ILE A 238 -9.75 5.44 1.97
N THR A 239 -8.89 4.69 2.65
CA THR A 239 -7.60 5.19 3.16
C THR A 239 -6.68 5.67 2.03
N ALA A 240 -6.58 4.89 0.95
CA ALA A 240 -5.76 5.25 -0.20
C ALA A 240 -6.32 6.47 -0.95
N LYS A 241 -7.65 6.57 -1.09
CA LYS A 241 -8.36 7.67 -1.74
C LYS A 241 -8.25 8.97 -0.95
N LYS A 242 -8.46 8.91 0.37
CA LYS A 242 -8.20 10.02 1.30
C LYS A 242 -6.80 10.57 1.12
N ARG A 243 -5.78 9.70 1.15
CA ARG A 243 -4.38 10.12 0.95
C ARG A 243 -4.16 10.77 -0.41
N CYS A 244 -4.77 10.23 -1.48
CA CYS A 244 -4.68 10.79 -2.82
C CYS A 244 -5.26 12.22 -2.87
N ILE A 245 -6.43 12.44 -2.29
CA ILE A 245 -7.08 13.75 -2.23
C ILE A 245 -6.23 14.74 -1.42
N ILE A 246 -5.74 14.35 -0.24
CA ILE A 246 -4.88 15.22 0.59
C ILE A 246 -3.63 15.68 -0.17
N HIS A 247 -2.95 14.76 -0.87
CA HIS A 247 -1.79 15.14 -1.68
C HIS A 247 -2.16 16.07 -2.84
N SER A 248 -3.32 15.84 -3.48
CA SER A 248 -3.80 16.66 -4.58
C SER A 248 -4.17 18.07 -4.10
N TYR A 249 -4.88 18.17 -2.98
CA TYR A 249 -5.22 19.43 -2.33
C TYR A 249 -3.97 20.25 -1.99
N ASN A 250 -3.01 19.66 -1.28
CA ASN A 250 -1.76 20.33 -0.93
C ASN A 250 -0.97 20.80 -2.15
N PHE A 251 -0.99 20.01 -3.23
CA PHE A 251 -0.39 20.39 -4.50
C PHE A 251 -1.10 21.59 -5.13
N ILE A 252 -2.43 21.59 -5.17
CA ILE A 252 -3.22 22.71 -5.67
C ILE A 252 -2.93 23.97 -4.84
N CYS A 253 -2.88 23.88 -3.50
CA CYS A 253 -2.50 25.02 -2.64
C CYS A 253 -1.14 25.62 -3.03
N GLN A 254 -0.12 24.78 -3.29
CA GLN A 254 1.20 25.23 -3.74
C GLN A 254 1.14 25.91 -5.11
N CYS A 255 0.34 25.37 -6.03
CA CYS A 255 0.17 25.96 -7.36
C CYS A 255 -0.58 27.28 -7.32
N VAL A 256 -1.67 27.38 -6.54
CA VAL A 256 -2.43 28.63 -6.33
C VAL A 256 -1.48 29.71 -5.83
N ALA A 257 -0.72 29.44 -4.76
CA ALA A 257 0.24 30.40 -4.23
C ALA A 257 1.34 30.79 -5.24
N GLY A 258 1.78 29.86 -6.09
CA GLY A 258 2.77 30.11 -7.13
C GLY A 258 2.24 30.93 -8.32
N LEU A 259 1.01 30.65 -8.77
CA LEU A 259 0.34 31.39 -9.85
C LEU A 259 -0.02 32.80 -9.39
N GLU A 260 -0.56 32.93 -8.17
CA GLU A 260 -0.86 34.22 -7.55
C GLU A 260 0.39 35.11 -7.48
N ALA A 261 1.55 34.53 -7.14
CA ALA A 261 2.82 35.25 -7.09
C ALA A 261 3.42 35.59 -8.48
N LEU A 262 3.07 34.84 -9.52
CA LEU A 262 3.61 35.02 -10.88
C LEU A 262 2.83 36.08 -11.67
N ASP A 263 1.52 35.90 -11.78
CA ASP A 263 0.66 36.73 -12.62
C ASP A 263 -0.73 37.01 -12.03
N GLY A 264 -1.00 36.52 -10.81
CA GLY A 264 -2.30 36.69 -10.16
C GLY A 264 -3.39 35.74 -10.69
N SER A 265 -3.03 34.76 -11.53
CA SER A 265 -4.01 33.80 -12.06
C SER A 265 -4.50 32.82 -10.99
N ASP A 266 -5.79 32.49 -11.05
CA ASP A 266 -6.36 31.42 -10.23
C ASP A 266 -6.13 30.06 -10.90
N TRP A 267 -5.76 29.05 -10.10
CA TRP A 267 -5.66 27.66 -10.54
C TRP A 267 -6.94 27.16 -11.21
N PHE A 268 -8.10 27.60 -10.71
CA PHE A 268 -9.39 27.13 -11.22
C PHE A 268 -9.82 27.78 -12.54
N ASP A 269 -9.16 28.86 -12.95
CA ASP A 269 -9.40 29.51 -14.26
C ASP A 269 -8.65 28.79 -15.40
N LEU A 270 -7.67 27.96 -15.06
CA LEU A 270 -6.99 27.09 -16.02
C LEU A 270 -7.94 26.04 -16.57
N THR A 271 -7.80 25.75 -17.87
CA THR A 271 -8.52 24.65 -18.50
C THR A 271 -8.12 23.31 -17.88
N PHE A 272 -9.02 22.32 -17.95
CA PHE A 272 -8.73 20.96 -17.48
C PHE A 272 -7.40 20.42 -18.00
N ASN A 273 -7.11 20.64 -19.29
CA ASN A 273 -5.87 20.16 -19.92
C ASN A 273 -4.61 20.81 -19.33
N GLU A 274 -4.67 22.08 -18.95
CA GLU A 274 -3.56 22.79 -18.31
C GLU A 274 -3.34 22.29 -16.88
N ARG A 275 -4.42 22.20 -16.09
CA ARG A 275 -4.37 21.63 -14.74
C ARG A 275 -3.80 20.22 -14.76
N PHE A 276 -4.29 19.37 -15.66
CA PHE A 276 -3.82 18.00 -15.83
C PHE A 276 -2.33 17.93 -16.23
N ARG A 277 -1.86 18.82 -17.11
CA ARG A 277 -0.44 18.90 -17.49
C ARG A 277 0.45 19.33 -16.31
N LEU A 278 0.03 20.33 -15.53
CA LEU A 278 0.76 20.78 -14.35
C LEU A 278 0.85 19.67 -13.30
N GLN A 279 -0.28 19.00 -13.03
CA GLN A 279 -0.37 17.85 -12.14
C GLN A 279 0.56 16.71 -12.60
N ARG A 280 0.62 16.40 -13.90
CA ARG A 280 1.53 15.39 -14.45
C ARG A 280 3.01 15.72 -14.32
N LYS A 281 3.40 17.00 -14.39
CA LYS A 281 4.81 17.41 -14.29
C LYS A 281 5.39 17.21 -12.90
N LEU A 282 4.57 17.33 -11.85
CA LEU A 282 5.02 17.16 -10.46
C LEU A 282 4.87 15.74 -9.93
N VAL A 283 3.92 14.97 -10.45
CA VAL A 283 3.81 13.56 -10.11
C VAL A 283 4.95 12.84 -10.82
N SER A 284 6.01 12.52 -10.07
CA SER A 284 7.14 11.74 -10.56
C SER A 284 6.61 10.60 -11.45
N PRO A 285 7.17 10.35 -12.63
CA PRO A 285 6.76 9.22 -13.48
C PRO A 285 6.80 7.86 -12.76
N LYS A 286 7.52 7.78 -11.63
CA LYS A 286 7.66 6.60 -10.77
C LYS A 286 6.59 6.51 -9.67
N SER A 287 5.85 7.59 -9.41
CA SER A 287 4.72 7.62 -8.50
C SER A 287 3.56 6.86 -9.13
N SER A 288 3.22 5.68 -8.61
CA SER A 288 2.03 4.95 -9.02
C SER A 288 0.73 5.64 -8.58
N GLN A 289 0.81 6.71 -7.80
CA GLN A 289 -0.31 7.62 -7.59
C GLN A 289 -0.51 8.42 -8.87
N ARG A 290 -1.22 7.82 -9.83
CA ARG A 290 -1.89 8.60 -10.86
C ARG A 290 -2.85 9.53 -10.13
N VAL A 291 -2.49 10.80 -10.05
CA VAL A 291 -3.37 11.81 -9.51
C VAL A 291 -4.44 12.01 -10.57
N GLY A 292 -5.58 11.37 -10.32
CA GLY A 292 -6.70 11.26 -11.25
C GLY A 292 -8.03 11.62 -10.59
N CYS A 293 -8.00 12.23 -9.41
CA CYS A 293 -9.15 12.96 -8.91
C CYS A 293 -9.09 14.36 -9.54
N GLU A 294 -10.06 14.65 -10.40
CA GLU A 294 -10.37 16.03 -10.74
C GLU A 294 -10.98 16.67 -9.49
N ILE A 295 -10.39 17.77 -9.04
CA ILE A 295 -10.87 18.56 -7.90
C ILE A 295 -11.31 19.88 -8.49
N ASP A 296 -12.63 20.10 -8.50
CA ASP A 296 -13.21 21.39 -8.83
C ASP A 296 -13.09 22.37 -7.64
N ARG A 297 -13.52 23.61 -7.85
CA ARG A 297 -13.38 24.70 -6.87
C ARG A 297 -14.16 24.39 -5.59
N ASP A 298 -15.38 23.88 -5.73
CA ASP A 298 -16.26 23.59 -4.60
C ASP A 298 -15.71 22.42 -3.78
N THR A 299 -15.29 21.35 -4.44
CA THR A 299 -14.63 20.20 -3.81
C THR A 299 -13.34 20.61 -3.11
N PHE A 300 -12.54 21.50 -3.72
CA PHE A 300 -11.32 22.02 -3.09
C PHE A 300 -11.63 22.76 -1.78
N ASN A 301 -12.61 23.65 -1.79
CA ASN A 301 -13.04 24.38 -0.60
C ASN A 301 -13.56 23.43 0.48
N ASN A 302 -14.38 22.44 0.10
CA ASN A 302 -14.88 21.43 1.03
C ASN A 302 -13.74 20.62 1.65
N ILE A 303 -12.75 20.17 0.86
CA ILE A 303 -11.57 19.48 1.40
C ILE A 303 -10.83 20.35 2.41
N GLY A 304 -10.69 21.65 2.15
CA GLY A 304 -10.10 22.60 3.09
C GLY A 304 -10.81 22.61 4.45
N VAL A 305 -12.14 22.71 4.43
CA VAL A 305 -12.98 22.67 5.64
C VAL A 305 -12.86 21.34 6.38
N ILE A 306 -12.87 20.20 5.66
CA ILE A 306 -12.68 18.87 6.26
C ILE A 306 -11.31 18.78 6.94
N LEU A 307 -10.26 19.26 6.29
CA LEU A 307 -8.91 19.20 6.84
C LEU A 307 -8.72 20.11 8.05
N GLU A 308 -9.37 21.27 8.09
CA GLU A 308 -9.41 22.12 9.28
C GLU A 308 -10.11 21.40 10.45
N LYS A 309 -11.24 20.73 10.19
CA LYS A 309 -11.95 19.91 11.19
C LYS A 309 -11.08 18.75 11.70
N GLU A 310 -10.37 18.06 10.81
CA GLU A 310 -9.41 17.02 11.21
C GLU A 310 -8.20 17.57 11.95
N ASP A 311 -7.76 18.78 11.62
CA ASP A 311 -6.71 19.45 12.38
C ASP A 311 -7.22 19.84 13.76
N ILE A 312 -8.46 20.28 13.94
CA ILE A 312 -9.04 20.50 15.28
C ILE A 312 -9.03 19.19 16.10
N LEU A 313 -9.44 18.07 15.50
CA LEU A 313 -9.34 16.74 16.10
C LEU A 313 -7.88 16.33 16.42
N GLY A 314 -6.91 16.87 15.68
CA GLY A 314 -5.49 16.60 15.82
C GLY A 314 -4.70 17.62 16.66
N ALA A 315 -5.12 18.87 16.79
CA ALA A 315 -4.35 20.00 17.27
C ALA A 315 -4.49 20.21 18.79
N VAL A 316 -5.50 19.59 19.42
CA VAL A 316 -5.49 19.39 20.88
C VAL A 316 -4.37 18.43 21.31
N THR A 317 -3.62 17.87 20.34
CA THR A 317 -2.29 17.35 20.62
C THR A 317 -1.33 18.48 21.00
N GLY A 318 -1.25 18.72 22.31
CA GLY A 318 -0.25 19.57 22.91
C GLY A 318 1.11 19.39 22.24
N ARG A 319 1.68 20.51 21.80
CA ARG A 319 3.07 20.68 21.36
C ARG A 319 3.92 19.62 22.04
N LYS A 320 4.35 18.59 21.30
CA LYS A 320 5.40 17.68 21.77
C LYS A 320 6.52 18.57 22.29
N ARG A 321 6.71 18.60 23.63
CA ARG A 321 7.88 19.22 24.24
C ARG A 321 9.07 18.62 23.51
N LYS A 322 9.71 19.46 22.71
CA LYS A 322 10.81 19.13 21.81
C LYS A 322 11.93 18.62 22.71
N ARG A 323 11.98 17.30 22.96
CA ARG A 323 13.08 16.68 23.70
C ARG A 323 14.33 17.00 22.90
N GLY A 324 15.20 17.83 23.48
CA GLY A 324 16.25 18.56 22.80
C GLY A 324 17.05 17.68 21.86
N HIS A 325 17.00 17.98 20.56
CA HIS A 325 17.92 17.41 19.60
C HIS A 325 19.32 17.95 19.90
N LYS A 326 20.19 17.02 20.27
CA LYS A 326 21.64 17.18 20.45
C LYS A 326 22.26 17.96 19.29
N LYS A 327 22.97 19.04 19.62
CA LYS A 327 23.69 19.96 18.73
C LYS A 327 24.36 19.24 17.56
N THR A 328 23.90 19.51 16.34
CA THR A 328 24.57 19.15 15.10
C THR A 328 25.84 19.99 14.96
N ARG A 329 26.96 19.28 14.78
CA ARG A 329 28.32 19.82 14.61
C ARG A 329 28.43 20.53 13.25
N GLN A 330 29.00 21.73 13.29
CA GLN A 330 29.31 22.61 12.14
C GLN A 330 30.11 21.86 11.04
N PRO A 331 29.80 22.06 9.75
CA PRO A 331 30.63 21.61 8.65
C PRO A 331 31.81 22.57 8.44
N SER A 332 33.02 22.00 8.43
CA SER A 332 34.26 22.70 8.13
C SER A 332 34.34 23.11 6.66
N VAL A 333 34.72 24.37 6.45
CA VAL A 333 35.18 24.96 5.19
C VAL A 333 36.38 24.20 4.63
N SER A 334 36.33 23.86 3.34
CA SER A 334 37.47 23.42 2.54
C SER A 334 37.72 24.46 1.46
N SER A 335 38.94 24.99 1.44
CA SER A 335 39.49 25.89 0.41
C SER A 335 40.07 25.09 -0.77
N GLU A 336 40.24 25.78 -1.91
CA GLU A 336 40.94 25.45 -3.19
C GLU A 336 39.98 25.66 -4.38
N ALA A 337 40.24 26.38 -5.48
CA ALA A 337 41.41 27.11 -5.95
C ALA A 337 40.97 28.12 -7.05
N SER A 338 41.58 29.31 -7.04
CA SER A 338 42.23 29.99 -8.18
C SER A 338 41.56 29.95 -9.57
N PHE A 339 41.15 31.09 -10.11
CA PHE A 339 41.72 31.66 -11.35
C PHE A 339 41.40 33.16 -11.50
N ASP A 340 42.32 33.82 -12.17
CA ASP A 340 42.69 35.22 -12.30
C ASP A 340 41.89 35.93 -13.42
N GLU A 341 41.30 37.11 -13.16
CA GLU A 341 41.19 38.16 -14.17
C GLU A 341 40.86 39.53 -13.53
N SER A 342 41.47 40.58 -14.07
CA SER A 342 41.71 41.87 -13.46
C SER A 342 40.85 43.00 -14.04
N PHE A 343 40.83 44.15 -13.33
CA PHE A 343 40.52 45.55 -13.74
C PHE A 343 39.28 46.26 -13.10
N PRO A 344 39.33 47.60 -12.92
CA PRO A 344 39.12 48.23 -11.60
C PRO A 344 38.01 49.30 -11.55
N ARG A 345 37.56 49.67 -10.35
CA ARG A 345 37.50 51.06 -9.83
C ARG A 345 36.67 51.19 -8.53
N SER A 346 37.23 52.04 -7.66
CA SER A 346 36.86 52.55 -6.32
C SER A 346 35.47 53.25 -6.22
N PRO A 347 35.03 53.84 -5.07
CA PRO A 347 35.70 53.97 -3.75
C PRO A 347 34.82 53.74 -2.48
N SER A 348 35.52 53.66 -1.34
CA SER A 348 35.12 53.65 0.09
C SER A 348 34.26 54.86 0.53
N PRO A 349 33.68 54.94 1.78
CA PRO A 349 34.39 54.98 3.09
C PRO A 349 33.73 54.11 4.21
N SER A 350 34.47 53.46 5.11
CA SER A 350 35.16 53.93 6.34
C SER A 350 34.24 54.41 7.47
N SER A 351 34.24 53.74 8.64
CA SER A 351 34.71 54.25 9.95
C SER A 351 34.53 53.16 11.05
N SER A 352 35.59 52.84 11.80
CA SER A 352 35.80 53.18 13.24
C SER A 352 35.09 52.18 14.18
N ARG A 353 35.73 51.23 14.89
CA ARG A 353 36.93 51.18 15.75
C ARG A 353 36.84 52.03 17.03
N GLY A 354 37.07 51.40 18.17
CA GLY A 354 37.10 51.92 19.55
C GLY A 354 36.17 51.09 20.44
N ASP A 355 36.63 50.06 21.16
CA ASP A 355 37.42 50.03 22.41
C ASP A 355 36.69 50.58 23.64
N ASP A 356 36.77 49.76 24.70
CA ASP A 356 36.67 50.02 26.14
C ASP A 356 35.34 50.54 26.75
N ASP A 357 34.80 49.80 27.73
CA ASP A 357 34.91 50.22 29.15
C ASP A 357 34.23 49.23 30.11
N GLU A 358 34.99 48.82 31.13
CA GLU A 358 34.50 48.25 32.38
C GLU A 358 33.84 49.36 33.22
N MET A 359 32.64 49.14 33.76
CA MET A 359 32.18 49.82 34.97
C MET A 359 31.25 48.91 35.77
N SER A 360 31.57 48.80 37.06
CA SER A 360 30.86 48.05 38.10
C SER A 360 29.53 48.69 38.53
N ASP A 361 28.68 47.82 39.09
CA ASP A 361 27.56 47.99 40.05
C ASP A 361 27.58 49.29 40.91
N PRO A 362 26.43 49.89 41.35
CA PRO A 362 25.56 49.25 42.35
C PRO A 362 24.05 49.62 42.37
N GLU A 363 23.30 48.73 43.03
CA GLU A 363 22.15 48.98 43.93
C GLU A 363 20.73 49.38 43.44
N GLU A 364 19.79 48.82 44.21
CA GLU A 364 18.49 49.38 44.60
C GLU A 364 17.29 49.29 43.64
N THR A 365 16.51 48.21 43.77
CA THR A 365 15.04 48.38 43.84
C THR A 365 14.40 47.37 44.78
N ARG A 366 14.17 47.82 46.01
CA ARG A 366 13.24 47.23 46.96
C ARG A 366 11.82 47.36 46.38
N SER A 367 11.12 46.24 46.21
CA SER A 367 9.66 46.23 46.11
C SER A 367 9.11 45.03 46.84
N ILE A 368 8.78 45.32 48.09
CA ILE A 368 8.01 44.56 49.05
C ILE A 368 6.67 44.16 48.41
N THR A 369 6.50 42.87 48.10
CA THR A 369 5.17 42.29 47.93
C THR A 369 5.04 41.16 48.94
N ARG A 370 4.37 41.49 50.06
CA ARG A 370 3.91 40.52 51.07
C ARG A 370 3.00 39.51 50.37
N TYR A 371 3.49 38.30 50.16
CA TYR A 371 2.63 37.15 50.01
C TYR A 371 2.30 36.60 51.41
N PRO A 372 1.04 36.26 51.68
CA PRO A 372 0.64 35.66 52.94
C PRO A 372 1.30 34.29 53.07
N GLN A 373 2.03 34.12 54.16
CA GLN A 373 2.57 32.87 54.67
C GLN A 373 1.39 31.93 54.98
N TYR A 374 0.91 31.22 53.97
CA TYR A 374 0.09 30.03 54.14
C TYR A 374 0.98 28.91 54.67
N GLY A 375 0.49 28.24 55.71
CA GLY A 375 1.23 27.31 56.52
C GLY A 375 1.90 26.21 55.72
N GLU A 376 3.01 25.74 56.26
CA GLU A 376 3.50 24.37 56.08
C GLU A 376 2.36 23.43 56.47
N GLU A 377 1.44 23.18 55.54
CA GLU A 377 0.56 22.03 55.62
C GLU A 377 1.50 20.83 55.50
N ASP A 378 1.58 20.07 56.59
CA ASP A 378 2.11 18.71 56.64
C ASP A 378 1.76 18.00 55.32
N GLU A 379 2.69 17.96 54.38
CA GLU A 379 2.67 17.01 53.28
C GLU A 379 2.78 15.65 53.96
N SER A 380 1.62 15.11 54.34
CA SER A 380 1.51 13.80 54.96
C SER A 380 2.32 12.85 54.09
N PRO A 381 3.39 12.22 54.59
CA PRO A 381 4.23 11.37 53.77
C PRO A 381 3.32 10.28 53.23
N VAL A 382 3.00 10.36 51.95
CA VAL A 382 2.25 9.32 51.25
C VAL A 382 3.10 8.08 51.42
N ASP A 383 2.61 7.16 52.25
CA ASP A 383 3.36 5.99 52.69
C ASP A 383 3.84 5.24 51.45
N GLU A 384 5.15 5.27 51.21
CA GLU A 384 5.79 4.69 50.04
C GLU A 384 5.40 3.21 49.88
N LYS A 385 5.13 2.53 51.00
CA LYS A 385 4.62 1.15 51.03
C LYS A 385 3.21 1.00 50.46
N VAL A 386 2.34 2.00 50.62
CA VAL A 386 1.00 1.99 50.03
C VAL A 386 1.10 2.13 48.51
N VAL A 387 2.01 2.96 48.02
CA VAL A 387 2.25 3.10 46.58
C VAL A 387 2.87 1.83 46.00
N GLU A 388 3.86 1.25 46.68
CA GLU A 388 4.51 0.00 46.25
C GLU A 388 3.51 -1.17 46.22
N SER A 389 2.70 -1.33 47.26
CA SER A 389 1.66 -2.38 47.30
C SER A 389 0.57 -2.18 46.22
N LEU A 390 0.21 -0.94 45.90
CA LEU A 390 -0.75 -0.64 44.82
C LEU A 390 -0.16 -1.02 43.45
N LEU A 391 1.11 -0.70 43.21
CA LEU A 391 1.81 -1.05 41.98
C LEU A 391 1.99 -2.56 41.84
N GLU A 392 2.34 -3.26 42.92
CA GLU A 392 2.46 -4.71 42.93
C GLU A 392 1.10 -5.38 42.64
N ALA A 393 0.02 -4.91 43.27
CA ALA A 393 -1.33 -5.40 43.00
C ALA A 393 -1.77 -5.15 41.54
N GLN A 394 -1.47 -3.99 40.97
CA GLN A 394 -1.77 -3.68 39.57
C GLN A 394 -0.97 -4.56 38.61
N ASN A 395 0.31 -4.80 38.90
CA ASN A 395 1.14 -5.66 38.08
C ASN A 395 0.68 -7.13 38.14
N ALA A 396 0.29 -7.62 39.32
CA ALA A 396 -0.29 -8.96 39.48
C ALA A 396 -1.60 -9.12 38.70
N GLN A 397 -2.47 -8.10 38.70
CA GLN A 397 -3.69 -8.10 37.88
C GLN A 397 -3.39 -8.17 36.38
N PHE A 398 -2.38 -7.42 35.91
CA PHE A 398 -1.99 -7.46 34.50
C PHE A 398 -1.39 -8.81 34.11
N GLU A 399 -0.56 -9.41 34.96
CA GLU A 399 0.00 -10.74 34.75
C GLU A 399 -1.09 -11.83 34.67
N GLN A 400 -2.09 -11.76 35.55
CA GLN A 400 -3.25 -12.64 35.52
C GLN A 400 -4.05 -12.48 34.22
N LEU A 401 -4.36 -11.25 33.80
CA LEU A 401 -5.08 -10.98 32.56
C LEU A 401 -4.33 -11.53 31.33
N MET A 402 -3.00 -11.39 31.31
CA MET A 402 -2.16 -11.95 30.26
C MET A 402 -2.09 -13.47 30.29
N HIS A 403 -2.22 -14.10 31.46
CA HIS A 403 -2.36 -15.55 31.59
C HIS A 403 -3.70 -16.02 31.00
N ASP A 404 -4.80 -15.40 31.41
CA ASP A 404 -6.16 -15.74 30.97
C ASP A 404 -6.30 -15.60 29.45
N LEU A 405 -5.76 -14.52 28.85
CA LEU A 405 -5.75 -14.35 27.40
C LEU A 405 -4.95 -15.44 26.65
N ARG A 406 -3.88 -15.98 27.25
CA ARG A 406 -3.11 -17.07 26.64
C ARG A 406 -3.88 -18.39 26.74
N GLU A 407 -4.58 -18.62 27.83
CA GLU A 407 -5.42 -19.79 28.06
C GLU A 407 -6.63 -19.80 27.12
N GLU A 408 -7.32 -18.67 26.99
CA GLU A 408 -8.44 -18.49 26.06
C GLU A 408 -8.01 -18.76 24.60
N ARG A 409 -6.89 -18.18 24.17
CA ARG A 409 -6.29 -18.46 22.85
C ARG A 409 -5.92 -19.93 22.64
N MET A 410 -5.54 -20.64 23.70
CA MET A 410 -5.21 -22.06 23.64
C MET A 410 -6.48 -22.91 23.47
N GLU A 411 -7.54 -22.61 24.22
CA GLU A 411 -8.81 -23.31 24.11
C GLU A 411 -9.49 -23.03 22.76
N GLU A 412 -9.41 -21.80 22.24
CA GLU A 412 -9.90 -21.44 20.89
C GLU A 412 -9.20 -22.28 19.80
N ARG A 413 -7.87 -22.46 19.89
CA ARG A 413 -7.15 -23.32 18.94
C ARG A 413 -7.58 -24.78 19.06
N LYS A 414 -7.80 -25.26 20.27
CA LYS A 414 -8.25 -26.64 20.54
C LYS A 414 -9.66 -26.87 19.99
N GLN A 415 -10.57 -25.91 20.15
CA GLN A 415 -11.91 -25.94 19.56
C GLN A 415 -11.84 -25.91 18.02
N ASN A 416 -11.01 -25.03 17.44
CA ASN A 416 -10.80 -24.97 16.00
C ASN A 416 -10.23 -26.28 15.44
N GLN A 417 -9.27 -26.90 16.14
CA GLN A 417 -8.74 -28.22 15.75
C GLN A 417 -9.81 -29.31 15.83
N ALA A 418 -10.62 -29.33 16.90
CA ALA A 418 -11.70 -30.30 17.05
C ALA A 418 -12.74 -30.17 15.93
N MET A 419 -13.14 -28.93 15.59
CA MET A 419 -14.06 -28.65 14.49
C MET A 419 -13.50 -29.14 13.14
N LEU A 420 -12.21 -28.90 12.86
CA LEU A 420 -11.58 -29.37 11.63
C LEU A 420 -11.52 -30.91 11.55
N LEU A 421 -11.23 -31.57 12.66
CA LEU A 421 -11.27 -33.04 12.74
C LEU A 421 -12.68 -33.58 12.54
N GLU A 422 -13.69 -32.90 13.07
CA GLU A 422 -15.09 -33.24 12.83
C GLU A 422 -15.46 -33.13 11.35
N ILE A 423 -15.07 -32.04 10.68
CA ILE A 423 -15.27 -31.87 9.22
C ILE A 423 -14.56 -32.98 8.43
N LEU A 424 -13.35 -33.37 8.84
CA LEU A 424 -12.60 -34.45 8.20
C LEU A 424 -13.25 -35.83 8.40
N HIS A 425 -13.76 -36.13 9.60
CA HIS A 425 -14.50 -37.37 9.85
C HIS A 425 -15.79 -37.46 9.05
N GLN A 426 -16.53 -36.35 8.93
CA GLN A 426 -17.75 -36.33 8.13
C GLN A 426 -17.48 -36.41 6.61
N ARG A 427 -16.24 -36.13 6.17
CA ARG A 427 -15.79 -36.27 4.77
C ARG A 427 -15.41 -37.69 4.34
N THR A 428 -15.63 -38.71 5.17
CA THR A 428 -15.46 -40.10 4.73
C THR A 428 -16.40 -40.35 3.54
N PRO A 429 -15.88 -40.53 2.31
CA PRO A 429 -16.71 -40.43 1.11
C PRO A 429 -17.69 -41.60 1.04
N ALA A 430 -18.98 -41.30 0.93
CA ALA A 430 -19.95 -42.26 0.42
C ALA A 430 -19.65 -42.52 -1.06
N GLU A 431 -19.66 -43.80 -1.48
CA GLU A 431 -19.31 -44.23 -2.84
C GLU A 431 -20.25 -43.69 -3.95
N ASP A 432 -21.32 -43.00 -3.58
CA ASP A 432 -22.34 -42.50 -4.50
C ASP A 432 -22.25 -40.97 -4.70
N PRO A 433 -21.86 -40.48 -5.89
CA PRO A 433 -21.73 -39.05 -6.20
C PRO A 433 -23.00 -38.23 -5.98
N SER A 434 -24.17 -38.86 -6.00
CA SER A 434 -25.47 -38.19 -5.84
C SER A 434 -25.76 -37.74 -4.40
N GLN A 435 -25.18 -38.41 -3.39
CA GLN A 435 -25.35 -38.03 -1.98
C GLN A 435 -24.47 -36.85 -1.55
N ASN A 436 -23.43 -36.54 -2.33
CA ASN A 436 -22.45 -35.50 -1.99
C ASN A 436 -23.05 -34.09 -2.01
N VAL A 437 -23.99 -33.81 -2.94
CA VAL A 437 -24.62 -32.48 -3.06
C VAL A 437 -25.48 -32.17 -1.84
N ALA A 438 -26.37 -33.08 -1.43
CA ALA A 438 -27.23 -32.89 -0.26
C ALA A 438 -26.42 -32.79 1.04
N TYR A 439 -25.32 -33.55 1.14
CA TYR A 439 -24.39 -33.46 2.26
C TYR A 439 -23.66 -32.12 2.32
N MET A 440 -23.15 -31.61 1.18
CA MET A 440 -22.50 -30.30 1.11
C MET A 440 -23.45 -29.16 1.43
N GLU A 441 -24.71 -29.21 0.96
CA GLU A 441 -25.74 -28.23 1.32
C GLU A 441 -26.05 -28.26 2.83
N SER A 442 -26.16 -29.45 3.43
CA SER A 442 -26.33 -29.60 4.88
C SER A 442 -25.13 -29.06 5.66
N LEU A 443 -23.90 -29.32 5.19
CA LEU A 443 -22.68 -28.83 5.83
C LEU A 443 -22.60 -27.29 5.78
N VAL A 444 -22.91 -26.69 4.64
CA VAL A 444 -22.97 -25.24 4.47
C VAL A 444 -24.04 -24.63 5.39
N GLY A 445 -25.22 -25.25 5.48
CA GLY A 445 -26.27 -24.83 6.41
C GLY A 445 -25.80 -24.85 7.87
N LYS A 446 -25.17 -25.94 8.32
CA LYS A 446 -24.61 -26.04 9.67
C LYS A 446 -23.54 -25.00 9.95
N GLN A 447 -22.66 -24.72 8.97
CA GLN A 447 -21.63 -23.68 9.11
C GLN A 447 -22.25 -22.28 9.22
N GLN A 448 -23.30 -22.01 8.44
CA GLN A 448 -24.04 -20.75 8.52
C GLN A 448 -24.73 -20.59 9.89
N ASP A 449 -25.38 -21.64 10.40
CA ASP A 449 -26.03 -21.62 11.72
C ASP A 449 -25.01 -21.41 12.85
N GLN A 450 -23.84 -22.07 12.78
CA GLN A 450 -22.76 -21.85 13.75
C GLN A 450 -22.24 -20.41 13.72
N LEU A 451 -22.06 -19.83 12.53
CA LEU A 451 -21.62 -18.44 12.37
C LEU A 451 -22.66 -17.47 12.97
N MET A 452 -23.95 -17.72 12.72
CA MET A 452 -25.04 -16.93 13.28
C MET A 452 -25.11 -17.05 14.81
N GLY A 453 -24.86 -18.25 15.35
CA GLY A 453 -24.74 -18.47 16.79
C GLY A 453 -23.62 -17.64 17.42
N LEU A 454 -22.43 -17.62 16.80
CA LEU A 454 -21.31 -16.80 17.25
C LEU A 454 -21.63 -15.30 17.21
N PHE A 455 -22.26 -14.81 16.15
CA PHE A 455 -22.68 -13.40 16.08
C PHE A 455 -23.70 -13.03 17.15
N ALA A 456 -24.67 -13.92 17.42
CA ALA A 456 -25.66 -13.71 18.48
C ALA A 456 -24.99 -13.71 19.87
N GLN A 457 -23.99 -14.56 20.09
CA GLN A 457 -23.22 -14.57 21.34
C GLN A 457 -22.42 -13.28 21.52
N MET A 458 -21.62 -12.85 20.52
CA MET A 458 -20.86 -11.59 20.62
C MET A 458 -21.76 -10.38 20.84
N TYR A 459 -22.96 -10.37 20.25
CA TYR A 459 -23.94 -9.31 20.46
C TYR A 459 -24.43 -9.29 21.92
N LYS A 460 -24.71 -10.46 22.51
CA LYS A 460 -25.10 -10.58 23.92
C LYS A 460 -23.98 -10.13 24.86
N GLU A 461 -22.74 -10.56 24.62
CA GLU A 461 -21.58 -10.16 25.43
C GLU A 461 -21.38 -8.64 25.40
N ARG A 462 -21.40 -8.01 24.22
CA ARG A 462 -21.30 -6.55 24.10
C ARG A 462 -22.45 -5.82 24.80
N GLN A 463 -23.65 -6.40 24.78
CA GLN A 463 -24.79 -5.81 25.49
C GLN A 463 -24.61 -5.92 27.01
N GLN A 464 -24.08 -7.05 27.51
CA GLN A 464 -23.74 -7.23 28.92
C GLN A 464 -22.66 -6.24 29.36
N GLU A 465 -21.59 -6.06 28.58
CA GLU A 465 -20.53 -5.08 28.87
C GLU A 465 -21.08 -3.65 29.03
N ARG A 466 -22.07 -3.26 28.19
CA ARG A 466 -22.75 -1.97 28.31
C ARG A 466 -23.56 -1.87 29.60
N GLU A 467 -24.28 -2.92 29.94
CA GLU A 467 -25.07 -2.97 31.18
C GLU A 467 -24.18 -2.90 32.43
N ASP A 468 -23.05 -3.61 32.43
CA ASP A 468 -22.05 -3.60 33.48
C ASP A 468 -21.39 -2.23 33.62
N PHE A 469 -21.04 -1.58 32.50
CA PHE A 469 -20.54 -0.21 32.48
C PHE A 469 -21.57 0.78 33.07
N HIS A 470 -22.84 0.67 32.69
CA HIS A 470 -23.91 1.49 33.28
C HIS A 470 -24.15 1.18 34.76
N ALA A 471 -23.98 -0.06 35.20
CA ALA A 471 -24.02 -0.42 36.61
C ALA A 471 -22.88 0.25 37.41
N LEU A 472 -21.66 0.23 36.86
CA LEU A 472 -20.49 0.88 37.47
C LEU A 472 -20.69 2.40 37.58
N LEU A 473 -21.19 3.05 36.53
CA LEU A 473 -21.51 4.49 36.56
C LEU A 473 -22.55 4.82 37.64
N ARG A 474 -23.59 3.99 37.78
CA ARG A 474 -24.59 4.17 38.86
C ARG A 474 -23.95 4.05 40.24
N GLN A 475 -23.04 3.08 40.44
CA GLN A 475 -22.31 2.93 41.70
C GLN A 475 -21.45 4.17 42.02
N LEU A 476 -20.69 4.67 41.03
CA LEU A 476 -19.85 5.85 41.18
C LEU A 476 -20.67 7.11 41.51
N CYS A 477 -21.81 7.31 40.85
CA CYS A 477 -22.70 8.45 41.11
C CYS A 477 -23.45 8.34 42.44
N SER A 478 -23.67 7.14 42.96
CA SER A 478 -24.39 6.90 44.23
C SER A 478 -23.50 7.01 45.48
N ARG A 479 -22.18 7.13 45.32
CA ARG A 479 -21.26 7.22 46.46
C ARG A 479 -21.42 8.60 47.13
N PRO A 480 -21.83 8.67 48.41
CA PRO A 480 -21.98 9.93 49.11
C PRO A 480 -20.62 10.66 49.13
N ARG A 481 -20.61 11.95 48.74
CA ARG A 481 -19.45 12.82 49.00
C ARG A 481 -19.30 12.93 50.51
N ALA A 482 -18.29 12.25 51.06
CA ALA A 482 -17.88 12.36 52.45
C ALA A 482 -17.11 13.66 52.68
#